data_AF-A0A8T4LVH5-F1
#
_entry.id   AF-A0A8T4LVH5-F1
#
_cell.length_a   1.000
_cell.length_b   1.000
_cell.length_c   1.000
_cell.angle_alpha   90.00
_cell.angle_beta   90.00
_cell.angle_gamma   90.00
#
_symmetry.space_group_name_H-M   'P 1'
#
loop_
_entity.id
_entity.type
_entity.pdbx_description
1 polymer ?
#
loop_
_entity_poly.entity_id
_entity_poly.type
_entity_poly.pdbx_seq_one_letter_code
_entity_poly.pdbx_strand_id
1 'polypeptide(L)'
;MKNDDLVYVGLFIGVVLLVWTINSTIQTSITNKKLEKSEANFQLYQQQALSAGSECGDTNDLKNIQHLSHHPDRYKECYKYIDPQKFKDAVGEDISNYLN
;
A
#
# COMPACT_ATOMS: atom_id res chain seq x y z
N MET A 1 14.23 -43.74 -30.14
CA MET A 1 13.95 -42.32 -30.47
C MET A 1 14.58 -42.04 -31.81
N LYS A 2 13.80 -41.54 -32.78
CA LYS A 2 14.33 -41.07 -34.07
C LYS A 2 14.92 -39.68 -33.85
N ASN A 3 15.87 -39.26 -34.68
CA ASN A 3 16.49 -37.92 -34.57
C ASN A 3 15.45 -36.79 -34.59
N ASP A 4 14.34 -37.01 -35.29
CA ASP A 4 13.21 -36.06 -35.34
C ASP A 4 12.59 -35.84 -33.94
N ASP A 5 12.45 -36.89 -33.13
CA ASP A 5 11.89 -36.81 -31.77
C ASP A 5 12.78 -35.94 -30.85
N LEU A 6 14.11 -36.01 -31.01
CA LEU A 6 15.06 -35.20 -30.26
C LEU A 6 14.98 -33.72 -30.64
N VAL A 7 14.74 -33.41 -31.91
CA VAL A 7 14.58 -32.04 -32.39
C VAL A 7 13.28 -31.43 -31.87
N TYR A 8 12.16 -32.17 -31.89
CA TYR A 8 10.89 -31.69 -31.36
C TYR A 8 10.92 -31.49 -29.83
N VAL A 9 11.56 -32.38 -29.08
CA VAL A 9 11.74 -32.21 -27.63
C VAL A 9 12.62 -31.00 -27.32
N GLY A 10 13.70 -30.78 -28.08
CA GLY A 10 14.55 -29.61 -27.95
C GLY A 10 13.79 -28.29 -28.20
N LEU A 11 12.97 -28.25 -29.25
CA LEU A 11 12.12 -27.09 -29.55
C LEU A 11 11.09 -26.83 -28.46
N PHE A 12 10.45 -27.88 -27.94
CA PHE A 12 9.46 -27.75 -26.87
C PHE A 12 10.08 -27.18 -25.58
N ILE A 13 11.23 -27.70 -25.16
CA ILE A 13 11.96 -27.18 -23.99
C ILE A 13 12.36 -25.72 -24.22
N GLY A 14 12.85 -25.39 -25.42
CA GLY A 14 13.20 -24.02 -25.78
C GLY A 14 12.03 -23.04 -25.64
N VAL A 15 10.84 -23.41 -26.13
CA VAL A 15 9.63 -22.59 -26.02
C VAL A 15 9.19 -22.42 -24.57
N VAL A 16 9.20 -23.50 -23.78
CA VAL A 16 8.82 -23.45 -22.36
C VAL A 16 9.75 -22.52 -21.56
N LEU A 17 11.05 -22.57 -21.81
CA LEU A 17 12.02 -21.68 -21.16
C LEU A 17 11.84 -20.22 -21.57
N LEU A 18 11.51 -19.95 -22.84
CA LEU A 18 11.19 -18.61 -23.34
C LEU A 18 9.94 -18.03 -22.67
N VAL A 19 8.88 -18.81 -22.57
CA VAL A 19 7.65 -18.37 -21.89
C VAL A 19 7.90 -18.10 -20.40
N TRP A 20 8.67 -18.96 -19.72
CA TRP A 20 8.99 -18.80 -18.30
C TRP A 20 9.82 -17.54 -18.02
N THR A 21 10.85 -17.28 -18.83
CA THR A 21 11.70 -16.08 -18.69
C THR A 21 10.92 -14.79 -18.88
N ILE A 22 10.10 -14.69 -19.93
CA ILE A 22 9.25 -13.52 -20.17
C ILE A 22 8.30 -13.28 -18.99
N ASN A 23 7.64 -14.33 -18.51
CA ASN A 23 6.66 -14.20 -17.41
C ASN A 23 7.35 -13.76 -16.10
N SER A 24 8.51 -14.34 -15.78
CA SER A 24 9.30 -13.98 -14.60
C SER A 24 9.76 -12.51 -14.61
N THR A 25 10.21 -12.00 -15.76
CA THR A 25 10.64 -10.60 -15.89
C THR A 25 9.48 -9.62 -15.69
N ILE A 26 8.30 -9.92 -16.26
CA ILE A 26 7.10 -9.08 -16.12
C ILE A 26 6.65 -9.03 -14.65
N GLN A 27 6.59 -10.18 -13.99
CA GLN A 27 6.12 -10.28 -12.61
C GLN A 27 7.05 -9.57 -11.62
N THR A 28 8.36 -9.60 -11.87
CA THR A 28 9.36 -8.86 -11.11
C THR A 28 9.19 -7.35 -11.28
N SER A 29 8.96 -6.86 -12.51
CA SER A 29 8.72 -5.43 -12.78
C SER A 29 7.46 -4.90 -12.07
N ILE A 30 6.38 -5.67 -12.07
CA ILE A 30 5.13 -5.33 -11.36
C ILE A 30 5.36 -5.25 -9.85
N THR A 31 6.12 -6.20 -9.30
CA THR A 31 6.43 -6.26 -7.86
C THR A 31 7.29 -5.08 -7.43
N ASN A 32 8.32 -4.74 -8.21
CA ASN A 32 9.18 -3.58 -7.95
C ASN A 32 8.41 -2.26 -8.01
N LYS A 33 7.52 -2.08 -9.00
CA LYS A 33 6.64 -0.89 -9.06
C LYS A 33 5.72 -0.76 -7.84
N LYS A 34 5.24 -1.87 -7.28
CA LYS A 34 4.42 -1.86 -6.07
C LYS A 34 5.24 -1.49 -4.83
N LEU A 35 6.47 -1.99 -4.73
CA LEU A 35 7.41 -1.68 -3.65
C LEU A 35 7.80 -0.19 -3.66
N GLU A 36 8.21 0.36 -4.81
CA GLU A 36 8.54 1.80 -4.92
C GLU A 36 7.37 2.70 -4.49
N LYS A 37 6.14 2.35 -4.89
CA LYS A 37 4.95 3.13 -4.50
C LYS A 37 4.66 3.04 -3.00
N SER A 38 4.96 1.90 -2.37
CA SER A 38 4.82 1.73 -0.92
C SER A 38 5.87 2.53 -0.15
N GLU A 39 7.13 2.52 -0.60
CA GLU A 39 8.21 3.29 0.03
C GLU A 39 7.99 4.80 -0.12
N ALA A 40 7.59 5.27 -1.30
CA ALA A 40 7.28 6.69 -1.52
C ALA A 40 6.14 7.18 -0.61
N ASN A 41 5.08 6.38 -0.44
CA ASN A 41 3.99 6.72 0.48
C ASN A 41 4.46 6.72 1.95
N PHE A 42 5.33 5.78 2.33
CA PHE A 42 5.86 5.71 3.69
C PHE A 42 6.80 6.88 4.01
N GLN A 43 7.62 7.32 3.05
CA GLN A 43 8.47 8.51 3.22
C GLN A 43 7.64 9.78 3.35
N LEU A 44 6.56 9.92 2.56
CA LEU A 44 5.64 11.05 2.68
C LEU A 44 5.00 11.08 4.07
N TYR A 45 4.58 9.92 4.58
CA TYR A 45 4.02 9.79 5.92
C TYR A 45 5.05 10.10 7.01
N GLN A 46 6.29 9.59 6.90
CA GLN A 46 7.34 9.91 7.87
C GLN A 46 7.67 11.41 7.87
N GLN A 47 7.74 12.04 6.70
CA GLN A 47 7.94 13.48 6.61
C GLN A 47 6.78 14.26 7.24
N GLN A 48 5.54 13.84 6.98
CA GLN A 48 4.35 14.44 7.61
C GLN A 48 4.37 14.27 9.13
N ALA A 49 4.66 13.07 9.63
CA ALA A 49 4.78 12.77 11.05
C ALA A 49 5.92 13.57 11.73
N LEU A 50 7.08 13.70 11.07
CA LEU A 50 8.20 14.50 11.54
C LEU A 50 7.90 16.00 11.53
N SER A 51 7.16 16.49 10.53
CA SER A 51 6.76 17.90 10.42
C SER A 51 5.61 18.31 11.35
N ALA A 52 4.76 17.36 11.74
CA ALA A 52 3.58 17.62 12.58
C ALA A 52 3.89 17.57 14.10
N GLY A 53 5.06 17.08 14.53
CA GLY A 53 5.52 17.11 15.92
C GLY A 53 4.59 16.42 16.95
N SER A 54 3.50 15.81 16.52
CA SER A 54 2.47 15.18 17.33
C SER A 54 2.13 13.84 16.72
N GLU A 55 1.90 12.85 17.58
CA GLU A 55 1.52 11.48 17.21
C GLU A 55 0.22 11.41 16.37
N CYS A 56 -0.49 12.55 16.28
CA CYS A 56 -1.74 12.74 15.56
C CYS A 56 -1.57 13.09 14.08
N GLY A 57 -0.37 13.48 13.62
CA GLY A 57 -0.17 13.93 12.24
C GLY A 57 -0.98 15.20 11.90
N ASP A 58 -1.36 15.37 10.63
CA ASP A 58 -2.21 16.49 10.20
C ASP A 58 -3.70 16.20 10.42
N THR A 59 -4.31 16.85 11.41
CA THR A 59 -5.74 16.70 11.73
C THR A 59 -6.67 17.36 10.70
N ASN A 60 -6.12 18.00 9.66
CA ASN A 60 -6.88 18.54 8.53
C ASN A 60 -6.87 17.64 7.29
N ASP A 61 -5.97 16.67 7.21
CA ASP A 61 -5.91 15.73 6.10
C ASP A 61 -6.90 14.58 6.32
N LEU A 62 -7.89 14.45 5.44
CA LEU A 62 -8.90 13.40 5.48
C LEU A 62 -8.28 11.99 5.50
N LYS A 63 -7.16 11.77 4.80
CA LYS A 63 -6.47 10.47 4.79
C LYS A 63 -5.85 10.16 6.14
N ASN A 64 -5.25 11.16 6.78
CA ASN A 64 -4.69 11.00 8.12
C ASN A 64 -5.80 10.75 9.14
N ILE A 65 -6.92 11.48 9.08
CA ILE A 65 -8.09 11.24 9.96
C ILE A 65 -8.61 9.80 9.79
N GLN A 66 -8.71 9.30 8.56
CA GLN A 66 -9.09 7.92 8.29
C GLN A 66 -8.07 6.90 8.81
N HIS A 67 -6.77 7.21 8.78
CA HIS A 67 -5.75 6.35 9.39
C HIS A 67 -5.92 6.31 10.92
N LEU A 68 -6.10 7.47 11.56
CA LEU A 68 -6.30 7.55 13.00
C LEU A 68 -7.52 6.75 13.45
N SER A 69 -8.61 6.72 12.67
CA SER A 69 -9.83 5.97 12.99
C SER A 69 -9.65 4.44 12.95
N HIS A 70 -8.59 3.90 12.35
CA HIS A 70 -8.26 2.47 12.41
C HIS A 70 -7.65 2.06 13.77
N HIS A 71 -7.20 3.02 14.59
CA HIS A 71 -6.55 2.78 15.88
C HIS A 71 -7.08 3.71 16.99
N PRO A 72 -8.39 3.62 17.32
CA PRO A 72 -9.04 4.54 18.27
C PRO A 72 -8.41 4.59 19.65
N ASP A 73 -8.06 3.43 20.22
CA ASP A 73 -7.49 3.35 21.57
C ASP A 73 -6.16 4.09 21.69
N ARG A 74 -5.40 4.17 20.60
CA ARG A 74 -4.09 4.83 20.56
C ARG A 74 -4.20 6.33 20.33
N TYR A 75 -5.17 6.75 19.52
CA TYR A 75 -5.28 8.13 19.03
C TYR A 75 -6.50 8.87 19.59
N LYS A 76 -7.12 8.36 20.67
CA LYS A 76 -8.27 8.98 21.32
C LYS A 76 -8.07 10.45 21.69
N GLU A 77 -6.85 10.80 22.12
CA GLU A 77 -6.48 12.19 22.43
C GLU A 77 -6.41 13.07 21.17
N CYS A 78 -6.04 12.50 20.01
CA CYS A 78 -5.96 13.23 18.75
C CYS A 78 -7.33 13.67 18.25
N TYR A 79 -8.38 12.89 18.52
CA TYR A 79 -9.75 13.21 18.11
C TYR A 79 -10.28 14.52 18.74
N LYS A 80 -9.72 14.96 19.88
CA LYS A 80 -10.08 16.24 20.50
C LYS A 80 -9.67 17.46 19.66
N TYR A 81 -8.73 17.29 18.73
CA TYR A 81 -8.19 18.34 17.87
C TYR A 81 -8.67 18.26 16.42
N ILE A 82 -9.53 17.29 16.09
CA ILE A 82 -10.10 17.11 14.75
C ILE A 82 -11.45 17.80 14.70
N ASP A 83 -11.69 18.52 13.61
CA ASP A 83 -13.01 19.09 13.32
C ASP A 83 -14.05 17.96 13.12
N PRO A 84 -15.19 17.97 13.85
CA PRO A 84 -16.18 16.90 13.77
C PRO A 84 -16.75 16.66 12.37
N GLN A 85 -16.92 17.72 11.56
CA GLN A 85 -17.40 17.60 10.18
C GLN A 85 -16.35 16.92 9.31
N LYS A 86 -15.07 17.28 9.46
CA LYS A 86 -13.98 16.60 8.74
C LYS A 86 -13.84 15.13 9.12
N PHE A 87 -14.02 14.79 10.39
CA PHE A 87 -14.02 13.40 10.83
C PHE A 87 -15.14 12.61 10.17
N LYS A 88 -16.35 13.19 10.13
CA LYS A 88 -17.50 12.61 9.43
C LYS A 88 -17.27 12.46 7.94
N ASP A 89 -16.63 13.43 7.30
CA ASP A 89 -16.30 13.37 5.87
C ASP A 89 -15.25 12.29 5.55
N ALA A 90 -14.32 12.03 6.48
CA ALA A 90 -13.26 11.02 6.31
C ALA A 90 -13.70 9.58 6.65
N VAL A 91 -14.51 9.41 7.69
CA VAL A 91 -14.85 8.10 8.29
C VAL A 91 -16.30 7.69 8.03
N GLY A 92 -17.19 8.66 7.79
CA GLY A 92 -18.64 8.43 7.62
C GLY A 92 -19.41 8.36 8.93
N GLU A 93 -18.74 8.42 10.07
CA GLU A 93 -19.32 8.33 11.41
C GLU A 93 -19.06 9.59 12.24
N ASP A 94 -19.85 9.81 13.29
CA ASP A 94 -19.64 10.92 14.22
C ASP A 94 -18.49 10.61 15.19
N ILE A 95 -17.63 11.61 15.41
CA ILE A 95 -16.43 11.51 16.25
C ILE A 95 -16.73 11.11 17.71
N SER A 96 -17.97 11.35 18.18
CA SER A 96 -18.43 10.94 19.51
C SER A 96 -18.39 9.43 19.73
N ASN A 97 -18.52 8.62 18.68
CA ASN A 97 -18.41 7.16 18.79
C ASN A 97 -17.01 6.70 19.20
N TYR A 98 -15.99 7.51 18.89
CA TYR A 98 -14.57 7.22 19.08
C TYR A 98 -13.99 7.88 20.34
N LEU A 99 -14.74 8.80 20.95
CA LEU A 99 -14.37 9.51 22.17
C LEU A 99 -14.91 8.86 23.45
N ASN A 100 -15.84 7.90 23.34
CA ASN A 100 -16.39 7.15 24.48
C ASN A 100 -15.38 6.15 25.05
#